data_AF-A0A954V5T5-F1
#
_entry.id   AF-A0A954V5T5-F1
#
_cell.length_a   1.000
_cell.length_b   1.000
_cell.length_c   1.000
_cell.angle_alpha   90.00
_cell.angle_beta   90.00
_cell.angle_gamma   90.00
#
_symmetry.space_group_name_H-M   'P 1'
#
loop_
_entity.id
_entity.type
_entity.pdbx_description
1 polymer ?
#
loop_
_entity_poly.entity_id
_entity_poly.type
_entity_poly.pdbx_seq_one_letter_code
_entity_poly.pdbx_strand_id
1 'polypeptide(L)'
;TRTLTELSPVDLIAKLGLLVVLPMVLAQLLRQSHLIASWADVRGKSLSTAAQCGILFMVLIGSVGCGMELAKRAVGDELRQVDFIAMLVVVLVVHVTMFGVGFAMAGMFRMSRPDRIAVGFAGSQKTLAVGVYIASFLPGMALLPIVSYHVIQLVVDTVIAERLAAQVPGEAHETEVRRAAH
;
A
#
# COMPACT_ATOMS: atom_id res chain seq x y z
N THR A 1 -31.40 -13.12 -2.83
CA THR A 1 -31.06 -12.73 -4.22
C THR A 1 -31.20 -11.22 -4.38
N ARG A 2 -30.34 -10.43 -3.70
CA ARG A 2 -30.16 -9.01 -4.07
C ARG A 2 -29.13 -9.01 -5.20
N THR A 3 -29.67 -8.89 -6.40
CA THR A 3 -28.97 -8.95 -7.68
C THR A 3 -27.93 -7.83 -7.79
N LEU A 4 -26.86 -8.14 -8.51
CA LEU A 4 -25.70 -7.31 -8.87
C LEU A 4 -26.05 -6.05 -9.71
N THR A 5 -27.31 -5.60 -9.71
CA THR A 5 -27.88 -4.56 -10.58
C THR A 5 -27.96 -3.17 -9.96
N GLU A 6 -27.61 -3.00 -8.69
CA GLU A 6 -27.55 -1.70 -7.99
C GLU A 6 -26.09 -1.24 -7.76
N LEU A 7 -25.13 -1.76 -8.54
CA LEU A 7 -23.81 -1.16 -8.63
C LEU A 7 -23.93 0.11 -9.48
N SER A 8 -24.54 1.17 -8.95
CA SER A 8 -24.48 2.49 -9.58
C SER A 8 -23.00 2.89 -9.63
N PRO A 9 -22.33 2.86 -10.80
CA PRO A 9 -20.92 3.24 -10.88
C PRO A 9 -20.75 4.70 -10.46
N VAL A 10 -21.82 5.48 -10.60
CA VAL A 10 -21.93 6.88 -10.18
C VAL A 10 -21.77 7.02 -8.67
N ASP A 11 -22.36 6.15 -7.86
CA ASP A 11 -22.22 6.22 -6.40
C ASP A 11 -20.79 5.89 -5.97
N LEU A 12 -20.17 4.91 -6.63
CA LEU A 12 -18.76 4.58 -6.39
C LEU A 12 -17.85 5.74 -6.80
N ILE A 13 -18.06 6.33 -7.98
CA ILE A 13 -17.31 7.49 -8.47
C ILE A 13 -17.48 8.69 -7.53
N ALA A 14 -18.70 8.98 -7.09
CA ALA A 14 -18.99 10.08 -6.18
C ALA A 14 -18.33 9.86 -4.81
N LYS A 15 -18.40 8.65 -4.28
CA LYS A 15 -17.79 8.29 -2.99
C LYS A 15 -16.27 8.31 -3.05
N LEU A 16 -15.66 7.80 -4.12
CA LEU A 16 -14.21 7.89 -4.34
C LEU A 16 -13.77 9.35 -4.56
N GLY A 17 -14.54 10.11 -5.32
CA GLY A 17 -14.34 11.56 -5.48
C GLY A 17 -14.32 12.26 -4.12
N LEU A 18 -15.34 12.04 -3.30
CA LEU A 18 -15.41 12.67 -1.98
C LEU A 18 -14.33 12.17 -1.02
N LEU A 19 -14.00 10.87 -1.02
CA LEU A 19 -13.08 10.30 -0.03
C LEU A 19 -11.60 10.46 -0.40
N VAL A 20 -11.28 10.57 -1.70
CA VAL A 20 -9.91 10.64 -2.21
C VAL A 20 -9.59 12.02 -2.79
N VAL A 21 -10.48 12.56 -3.64
CA VAL A 21 -10.22 13.85 -4.31
C VAL A 21 -10.35 15.01 -3.33
N LEU A 22 -11.35 15.00 -2.44
CA LEU A 22 -11.50 16.06 -1.44
C LEU A 22 -10.25 16.25 -0.56
N PRO A 23 -9.70 15.22 0.13
CA PRO A 23 -8.49 15.41 0.92
C PRO A 23 -7.27 15.74 0.06
N MET A 24 -7.17 15.25 -1.18
CA MET A 24 -6.08 15.64 -2.08
C MET A 24 -6.15 17.13 -2.45
N VAL A 25 -7.33 17.64 -2.81
CA VAL A 25 -7.53 19.06 -3.12
C VAL A 25 -7.22 19.91 -1.90
N LEU A 26 -7.71 19.53 -0.71
CA LEU A 26 -7.39 20.22 0.53
C LEU A 26 -5.88 20.21 0.80
N ALA A 27 -5.20 19.07 0.63
CA ALA A 27 -3.75 18.96 0.81
C ALA A 27 -2.98 19.84 -0.19
N GLN A 28 -3.42 19.90 -1.45
CA GLN A 28 -2.80 20.75 -2.48
C GLN A 28 -3.00 22.24 -2.20
N LEU A 29 -4.19 22.66 -1.75
CA LEU A 29 -4.47 24.04 -1.33
C LEU A 29 -3.64 24.44 -0.11
N LEU A 30 -3.51 23.55 0.88
CA LEU A 30 -2.62 23.77 2.02
C LEU A 30 -1.16 23.93 1.57
N ARG A 31 -0.71 23.12 0.60
CA ARG A 31 0.64 23.21 0.04
C ARG A 31 0.89 24.46 -0.79
N GLN A 32 -0.14 25.07 -1.38
CA GLN A 32 -0.03 26.37 -2.05
C GLN A 32 0.25 27.52 -1.09
N SER A 33 -0.05 27.37 0.20
CA SER A 33 0.37 28.34 1.20
C SER A 33 1.88 28.20 1.46
N HIS A 34 2.64 29.23 1.10
CA HIS A 34 4.10 29.28 1.18
C HIS A 34 4.64 29.01 2.62
N LEU A 35 3.81 29.23 3.63
CA LEU A 35 4.11 28.98 5.05
C LEU A 35 4.12 27.48 5.40
N ILE A 36 3.16 26.72 4.85
CA ILE A 36 3.06 25.27 5.08
C ILE A 36 4.08 24.53 4.21
N ALA A 37 4.33 25.01 3.00
CA ALA A 37 5.37 24.46 2.13
C ALA A 37 6.76 24.55 2.77
N SER A 38 7.16 25.73 3.26
CA SER A 38 8.49 25.89 3.90
C SER A 38 8.61 25.11 5.21
N TRP A 39 7.54 25.05 6.02
CA TRP A 39 7.52 24.24 7.23
C TRP A 39 7.64 22.73 6.95
N ALA A 40 6.95 22.24 5.91
CA ALA A 40 6.99 20.85 5.50
C ALA A 40 8.35 20.46 4.92
N ASP A 41 8.96 21.33 4.11
CA ASP A 41 10.28 21.09 3.52
C ASP A 41 11.38 21.03 4.59
N VAL A 42 11.32 21.91 5.61
CA VAL A 42 12.28 21.91 6.73
C VAL A 42 12.13 20.67 7.61
N ARG A 43 10.91 20.11 7.74
CA ARG A 43 10.63 18.92 8.57
C ARG A 43 10.49 17.63 7.78
N GLY A 44 10.85 17.61 6.50
CA GLY A 44 10.67 16.46 5.60
C GLY A 44 11.22 15.15 6.15
N LYS A 45 12.39 15.17 6.82
CA LYS A 45 12.96 13.98 7.47
C LYS A 45 12.10 13.46 8.64
N SER A 46 11.61 14.35 9.51
CA SER A 46 10.73 13.96 10.61
C SER A 46 9.37 13.45 10.11
N LEU A 47 8.86 14.04 9.03
CA LEU A 47 7.62 13.62 8.38
C LEU A 47 7.78 12.23 7.72
N SER A 48 8.95 11.98 7.11
CA SER A 48 9.31 10.67 6.56
C SER A 48 9.46 9.61 7.65
N THR A 49 10.12 9.91 8.77
CA THR A 49 10.21 8.99 9.92
C THR A 49 8.82 8.70 10.50
N ALA A 50 7.96 9.70 10.62
CA ALA A 50 6.58 9.50 11.09
C ALA A 50 5.77 8.63 10.12
N ALA A 51 5.94 8.82 8.80
CA ALA A 51 5.32 7.96 7.79
C ALA A 51 5.82 6.52 7.91
N GLN A 52 7.13 6.30 8.10
CA GLN A 52 7.72 4.97 8.27
C GLN A 52 7.22 4.29 9.57
N CYS A 53 7.12 5.03 10.68
CA CYS A 53 6.49 4.54 11.91
C CYS A 53 5.01 4.18 11.70
N GLY A 54 4.27 5.00 10.95
CA GLY A 54 2.87 4.74 10.61
C GLY A 54 2.70 3.47 9.78
N ILE A 55 3.58 3.25 8.79
CA ILE A 55 3.60 2.02 8.00
C ILE A 55 3.92 0.82 8.89
N LEU A 56 4.98 0.90 9.70
CA LEU A 56 5.35 -0.18 10.63
C LEU A 56 4.21 -0.51 11.61
N PHE A 57 3.51 0.50 12.11
CA PHE A 57 2.36 0.32 12.99
C PHE A 57 1.17 -0.34 12.27
N MET A 58 0.87 0.06 11.04
CA MET A 58 -0.15 -0.61 10.20
C MET A 58 0.20 -2.07 9.94
N VAL A 59 1.47 -2.35 9.62
CA VAL A 59 1.99 -3.72 9.45
C VAL A 59 1.84 -4.54 10.72
N LEU A 60 2.18 -3.97 11.87
CA LEU A 60 2.07 -4.63 13.16
C LEU A 60 0.61 -4.97 13.49
N ILE A 61 -0.31 -4.00 13.37
CA ILE A 61 -1.75 -4.22 13.59
C ILE A 61 -2.29 -5.26 12.61
N GLY A 62 -1.94 -5.17 11.33
CA GLY A 62 -2.35 -6.14 10.32
C GLY A 62 -1.85 -7.55 10.62
N SER A 63 -0.61 -7.68 11.08
CA SER A 63 -0.01 -8.96 11.49
C SER A 63 -0.68 -9.54 12.74
N VAL A 64 -0.98 -8.70 13.74
CA VAL A 64 -1.70 -9.10 14.95
C VAL A 64 -3.15 -9.48 14.65
N GLY A 65 -3.84 -8.69 13.82
CA GLY A 65 -5.21 -8.99 13.37
C GLY A 65 -5.29 -10.29 12.58
N CYS A 66 -4.32 -10.55 11.71
CA CYS A 66 -4.14 -11.82 11.01
C CYS A 66 -3.91 -12.97 12.00
N GLY A 67 -3.00 -12.81 12.96
CA GLY A 67 -2.72 -13.79 14.01
C GLY A 67 -3.93 -14.06 14.92
N MET A 68 -4.73 -13.05 15.25
CA MET A 68 -5.95 -13.19 16.06
C MET A 68 -7.07 -13.87 15.30
N GLU A 69 -7.28 -13.55 14.02
CA GLU A 69 -8.26 -14.29 13.20
C GLU A 69 -7.81 -15.73 13.00
N LEU A 70 -6.51 -15.99 12.82
CA LEU A 70 -5.96 -17.34 12.77
C LEU A 70 -6.19 -18.08 14.10
N ALA A 71 -5.93 -17.45 15.25
CA ALA A 71 -6.11 -18.04 16.58
C ALA A 71 -7.58 -18.34 16.93
N LYS A 72 -8.50 -17.42 16.60
CA LYS A 72 -9.95 -17.66 16.76
C LYS A 72 -10.47 -18.80 15.89
N ARG A 73 -9.78 -19.07 14.78
CA ARG A 73 -10.20 -20.02 13.75
C ARG A 73 -9.45 -21.35 13.80
N ALA A 74 -8.32 -21.42 14.50
CA ALA A 74 -7.50 -22.62 14.72
C ALA A 74 -8.16 -23.64 15.68
N VAL A 75 -9.27 -23.27 16.33
CA VAL A 75 -10.10 -24.23 17.07
C VAL A 75 -11.03 -24.93 16.08
N GLY A 76 -10.48 -25.92 15.36
CA GLY A 76 -11.23 -26.87 14.54
C GLY A 76 -10.98 -26.76 13.03
N ASP A 77 -10.29 -27.76 12.50
CA ASP A 77 -10.12 -28.14 11.10
C ASP A 77 -8.84 -27.63 10.38
N GLU A 78 -7.87 -28.54 10.21
CA GLU A 78 -6.59 -28.29 9.52
C GLU A 78 -6.76 -27.86 8.06
N LEU A 79 -7.81 -28.34 7.39
CA LEU A 79 -8.16 -27.98 6.02
C LEU A 79 -8.36 -26.45 5.85
N ARG A 80 -8.81 -25.77 6.91
CA ARG A 80 -9.12 -24.34 6.88
C ARG A 80 -7.89 -23.44 7.08
N GLN A 81 -6.84 -23.96 7.71
CA GLN A 81 -5.56 -23.26 7.86
C GLN A 81 -4.78 -23.26 6.54
N VAL A 82 -4.83 -24.38 5.80
CA VAL A 82 -4.20 -24.50 4.48
C VAL A 82 -4.82 -23.50 3.49
N ASP A 83 -6.15 -23.39 3.46
CA ASP A 83 -6.85 -22.42 2.60
C ASP A 83 -6.47 -20.97 2.91
N PHE A 84 -6.29 -20.64 4.19
CA PHE A 84 -5.88 -19.31 4.60
C PHE A 84 -4.44 -18.99 4.17
N ILE A 85 -3.51 -19.92 4.38
CA ILE A 85 -2.12 -19.78 3.94
C ILE A 85 -2.06 -19.68 2.41
N ALA A 86 -2.81 -20.54 1.70
CA ALA A 86 -2.91 -20.50 0.24
C ALA A 86 -3.44 -19.15 -0.25
N MET A 87 -4.45 -18.58 0.42
CA MET A 87 -4.95 -17.24 0.12
C MET A 87 -3.85 -16.18 0.28
N LEU A 88 -3.09 -16.19 1.38
CA LEU A 88 -2.01 -15.22 1.59
C LEU A 88 -0.91 -15.36 0.53
N VAL A 89 -0.55 -16.60 0.16
CA VAL A 89 0.43 -16.87 -0.90
C VAL A 89 -0.07 -16.34 -2.24
N VAL A 90 -1.34 -16.61 -2.60
CA VAL A 90 -1.94 -16.10 -3.84
C VAL A 90 -1.94 -14.57 -3.86
N VAL A 91 -2.34 -13.94 -2.75
CA VAL A 91 -2.34 -12.48 -2.60
C VAL A 91 -0.93 -11.90 -2.81
N LEU A 92 0.09 -12.51 -2.18
CA LEU A 92 1.48 -12.11 -2.32
C LEU A 92 1.98 -12.27 -3.76
N VAL A 93 1.74 -13.44 -4.36
CA VAL A 93 2.13 -13.73 -5.74
C VAL A 93 1.50 -12.75 -6.71
N VAL A 94 0.21 -12.46 -6.57
CA VAL A 94 -0.49 -11.49 -7.42
C VAL A 94 0.16 -10.11 -7.29
N HIS A 95 0.42 -9.63 -6.07
CA HIS A 95 1.02 -8.32 -5.85
C HIS A 95 2.43 -8.22 -6.46
N VAL A 96 3.32 -9.17 -6.18
CA VAL A 96 4.70 -9.20 -6.69
C VAL A 96 4.72 -9.34 -8.22
N THR A 97 3.82 -10.16 -8.79
CA THR A 97 3.71 -10.31 -10.24
C THR A 97 3.28 -8.99 -10.90
N MET A 98 2.29 -8.30 -10.34
CA MET A 98 1.87 -7.00 -10.87
C MET A 98 2.97 -5.94 -10.78
N PHE A 99 3.73 -5.91 -9.67
CA PHE A 99 4.91 -5.05 -9.55
C PHE A 99 5.94 -5.35 -10.66
N GLY A 100 6.27 -6.64 -10.84
CA GLY A 100 7.21 -7.08 -11.86
C GLY A 100 6.77 -6.76 -13.28
N VAL A 101 5.48 -6.95 -13.60
CA VAL A 101 4.89 -6.59 -14.88
C VAL A 101 5.01 -5.08 -15.12
N GLY A 102 4.62 -4.23 -14.16
CA GLY A 102 4.77 -2.78 -14.27
C GLY A 102 6.22 -2.36 -14.51
N PHE A 103 7.14 -2.94 -13.75
CA PHE A 103 8.58 -2.68 -13.85
C PHE A 103 9.19 -3.13 -15.19
N ALA A 104 8.74 -4.27 -15.73
CA ALA A 104 9.18 -4.81 -17.01
C ALA A 104 8.62 -3.99 -18.18
N MET A 105 7.34 -3.64 -18.12
CA MET A 105 6.67 -2.78 -19.11
C MET A 105 7.37 -1.43 -19.21
N ALA A 106 7.63 -0.76 -18.09
CA ALA A 106 8.38 0.50 -18.08
C ALA A 106 9.81 0.33 -18.65
N GLY A 107 10.42 -0.84 -18.48
CA GLY A 107 11.70 -1.19 -19.12
C GLY A 107 11.61 -1.30 -20.64
N MET A 108 10.51 -1.84 -21.16
CA MET A 108 10.23 -1.91 -22.60
C MET A 108 10.12 -0.52 -23.23
N PHE A 109 9.59 0.46 -22.47
CA PHE A 109 9.55 1.87 -22.85
C PHE A 109 10.86 2.62 -22.60
N ARG A 110 11.95 1.93 -22.23
CA ARG A 110 13.28 2.49 -21.96
C ARG A 110 13.27 3.59 -20.89
N MET A 111 12.33 3.52 -19.95
CA MET A 111 12.24 4.48 -18.84
C MET A 111 13.45 4.35 -17.91
N SER A 112 13.78 5.45 -17.22
CA SER A 112 14.86 5.47 -16.25
C SER A 112 14.57 4.49 -15.09
N ARG A 113 15.61 3.97 -14.41
CA ARG A 113 15.44 3.08 -13.25
C ARG A 113 14.44 3.63 -12.21
N PRO A 114 14.49 4.90 -11.78
CA PRO A 114 13.52 5.43 -10.83
C PRO A 114 12.08 5.42 -11.37
N ASP A 115 11.88 5.76 -12.65
CA ASP A 115 10.54 5.74 -13.26
C ASP A 115 9.97 4.32 -13.34
N ARG A 116 10.80 3.33 -13.64
CA ARG A 116 10.38 1.92 -13.68
C ARG A 116 9.92 1.42 -12.32
N ILE A 117 10.62 1.83 -11.25
CA ILE A 117 10.25 1.51 -9.87
C ILE A 117 8.90 2.17 -9.54
N ALA A 118 8.73 3.45 -9.89
CA ALA A 118 7.48 4.16 -9.67
C ALA A 118 6.29 3.50 -10.38
N VAL A 119 6.47 3.06 -11.62
CA VAL A 119 5.43 2.31 -12.37
C VAL A 119 5.14 0.96 -11.73
N GLY A 120 6.15 0.24 -11.25
CA GLY A 120 5.96 -1.02 -10.53
C GLY A 120 5.09 -0.85 -9.28
N PHE A 121 5.39 0.14 -8.44
CA PHE A 121 4.59 0.45 -7.25
C PHE A 121 3.19 0.95 -7.58
N ALA A 122 3.08 1.89 -8.51
CA ALA A 122 1.78 2.43 -8.92
C ALA A 122 0.87 1.36 -9.53
N GLY A 123 1.43 0.40 -10.26
CA GLY A 123 0.68 -0.70 -10.88
C GLY A 123 0.30 -1.83 -9.93
N SER A 124 1.03 -2.03 -8.83
CA SER A 124 0.77 -3.11 -7.87
C SER A 124 -0.19 -2.73 -6.74
N GLN A 125 -0.37 -1.42 -6.49
CA GLN A 125 -1.25 -0.91 -5.44
C GLN A 125 -2.73 -1.02 -5.80
N LYS A 126 -3.50 -1.66 -4.92
CA LYS A 126 -4.97 -1.71 -5.03
C LYS A 126 -5.62 -0.69 -4.07
N THR A 127 -6.64 0.01 -4.56
CA THR A 127 -7.42 0.95 -3.75
C THR A 127 -8.36 0.20 -2.81
N LEU A 128 -8.06 0.18 -1.51
CA LEU A 128 -8.85 -0.51 -0.48
C LEU A 128 -10.33 -0.08 -0.48
N ALA A 129 -10.61 1.21 -0.70
CA ALA A 129 -11.99 1.72 -0.76
C ALA A 129 -12.83 1.03 -1.85
N VAL A 130 -12.24 0.79 -3.03
CA VAL A 130 -12.89 0.07 -4.13
C VAL A 130 -13.06 -1.41 -3.76
N GLY A 131 -12.03 -2.03 -3.18
CA GLY A 131 -12.08 -3.41 -2.73
C GLY A 131 -13.19 -3.65 -1.71
N VAL A 132 -13.23 -2.88 -0.62
CA VAL A 132 -14.24 -2.99 0.45
C VAL A 132 -15.65 -2.75 -0.09
N TYR A 133 -15.82 -1.78 -0.99
CA TYR A 133 -17.11 -1.55 -1.64
C TYR A 133 -17.57 -2.78 -2.42
N ILE A 134 -16.73 -3.34 -3.30
CA ILE A 134 -17.07 -4.54 -4.08
C ILE A 134 -17.32 -5.75 -3.14
N ALA A 135 -16.50 -5.90 -2.09
CA ALA A 135 -16.64 -6.95 -1.08
C ALA A 135 -18.00 -6.93 -0.39
N SER A 136 -18.58 -5.74 -0.16
CA SER A 136 -19.86 -5.58 0.54
C SER A 136 -21.04 -6.17 -0.22
N PHE A 137 -20.90 -6.46 -1.52
CA PHE A 137 -21.90 -7.11 -2.36
C PHE A 137 -21.67 -8.61 -2.52
N LEU A 138 -20.51 -9.13 -2.10
CA LEU A 138 -20.19 -10.54 -2.17
C LEU A 138 -20.55 -11.23 -0.85
N PRO A 139 -21.30 -12.34 -0.87
CA PRO A 139 -21.57 -13.10 0.35
C PRO A 139 -20.28 -13.73 0.91
N GLY A 140 -20.18 -13.81 2.23
CA GLY A 140 -19.14 -14.60 2.91
C GLY A 140 -17.80 -13.90 3.12
N MET A 141 -16.70 -14.66 3.00
CA MET A 141 -15.34 -14.25 3.40
C MET A 141 -14.60 -13.36 2.38
N ALA A 142 -15.29 -12.75 1.41
CA ALA A 142 -14.66 -11.96 0.34
C ALA A 142 -13.90 -10.71 0.83
N LEU A 143 -14.25 -10.19 2.00
CA LEU A 143 -13.55 -9.05 2.61
C LEU A 143 -12.15 -9.40 3.12
N LEU A 144 -11.96 -10.65 3.57
CA LEU A 144 -10.73 -11.15 4.17
C LEU A 144 -9.52 -11.05 3.20
N PRO A 145 -9.56 -11.57 1.96
CA PRO A 145 -8.45 -11.43 1.02
C PRO A 145 -8.16 -9.98 0.64
N ILE A 146 -9.17 -9.10 0.65
CA ILE A 146 -9.01 -7.68 0.27
C ILE A 146 -8.22 -6.93 1.34
N VAL A 147 -8.56 -7.13 2.61
CA VAL A 147 -7.83 -6.53 3.72
C VAL A 147 -6.43 -7.16 3.85
N SER A 148 -6.31 -8.48 3.69
CA SER A 148 -5.03 -9.18 3.70
C SER A 148 -4.10 -8.69 2.57
N TYR A 149 -4.62 -8.47 1.36
CA TYR A 149 -3.86 -7.89 0.26
C TYR A 149 -3.31 -6.52 0.62
N HIS A 150 -4.12 -5.68 1.26
CA HIS A 150 -3.71 -4.33 1.63
C HIS A 150 -2.62 -4.31 2.71
N VAL A 151 -2.71 -5.20 3.70
CA VAL A 151 -1.65 -5.31 4.72
C VAL A 151 -0.38 -5.86 4.10
N ILE A 152 -0.47 -6.94 3.32
CA ILE A 152 0.69 -7.56 2.68
C ILE A 152 1.39 -6.59 1.74
N GLN A 153 0.66 -5.83 0.91
CA GLN A 153 1.30 -4.85 0.02
C GLN A 153 2.09 -3.80 0.81
N LEU A 154 1.59 -3.30 1.95
CA LEU A 154 2.33 -2.30 2.74
C LEU A 154 3.64 -2.87 3.29
N VAL A 155 3.62 -4.12 3.78
CA VAL A 155 4.84 -4.82 4.24
C VAL A 155 5.82 -4.99 3.10
N VAL A 156 5.34 -5.57 1.98
CA VAL A 156 6.17 -5.94 0.84
C VAL A 156 6.75 -4.69 0.17
N ASP A 157 5.94 -3.67 -0.04
CA ASP A 157 6.38 -2.40 -0.62
C ASP A 157 7.44 -1.72 0.25
N THR A 158 7.32 -1.77 1.58
CA THR A 158 8.34 -1.24 2.50
C THR A 158 9.67 -1.96 2.33
N VAL A 159 9.65 -3.30 2.33
CA VAL A 159 10.86 -4.11 2.16
C VAL A 159 11.49 -3.90 0.78
N ILE A 160 10.68 -3.83 -0.28
CA ILE A 160 11.15 -3.57 -1.64
C ILE A 160 11.78 -2.17 -1.72
N ALA A 161 11.14 -1.15 -1.15
CA ALA A 161 11.65 0.22 -1.14
C ALA A 161 13.01 0.33 -0.41
N GLU A 162 13.14 -0.26 0.78
CA GLU A 162 14.40 -0.28 1.53
C GLU A 162 15.52 -1.00 0.75
N ARG A 163 15.21 -2.14 0.13
CA ARG A 163 16.17 -2.90 -0.69
C ARG A 163 16.61 -2.12 -1.93
N LEU A 164 15.71 -1.35 -2.55
CA LEU A 164 16.03 -0.52 -3.71
C LEU A 164 16.87 0.70 -3.32
N ALA A 165 16.58 1.32 -2.17
CA ALA A 165 17.35 2.44 -1.63
C ALA A 165 18.80 2.03 -1.31
N ALA A 166 18.99 0.84 -0.72
CA ALA A 166 20.32 0.30 -0.41
C ALA A 166 21.19 0.02 -1.67
N GLN A 167 20.62 -0.03 -2.86
CA GLN A 167 21.32 -0.26 -4.13
C GLN A 167 21.73 1.04 -4.85
N VAL A 168 21.42 2.21 -4.29
CA VAL A 168 21.86 3.51 -4.80
C VAL A 168 23.16 3.88 -4.06
N PRO A 169 24.34 3.84 -4.68
CA PRO A 169 25.63 3.98 -3.99
C PRO A 169 25.98 5.40 -3.47
N GLY A 170 25.00 6.28 -3.26
CA GLY A 170 25.23 7.72 -3.02
C GLY A 170 24.85 8.26 -1.65
N GLU A 171 23.83 7.71 -0.97
CA GLU A 171 23.27 8.36 0.23
C GLU A 171 23.94 7.98 1.56
N ALA A 172 24.69 6.87 1.57
CA ALA A 172 25.46 6.46 2.75
C ALA A 172 26.59 7.47 3.07
N HIS A 173 27.19 8.09 2.04
CA HIS A 173 28.28 9.05 2.23
C HIS A 173 27.78 10.42 2.73
N GLU A 174 26.63 10.90 2.23
CA GLU A 174 26.09 12.21 2.63
C GLU A 174 25.52 12.20 4.06
N THR A 175 24.97 11.06 4.49
CA THR A 175 24.44 10.91 5.85
C THR A 175 25.56 10.84 6.89
N GLU A 176 26.70 10.22 6.54
CA GLU A 176 27.88 10.11 7.40
C GLU A 176 28.67 11.43 7.46
N VAL A 177 28.85 12.12 6.32
CA VAL A 177 29.49 13.45 6.25
C VAL A 177 28.67 14.52 7.00
N ARG A 178 27.33 14.48 6.93
CA ARG A 178 26.45 15.40 7.67
C ARG A 178 26.36 15.08 9.17
N ARG A 179 26.71 13.86 9.60
CA ARG A 179 26.82 13.46 11.00
C ARG A 179 28.18 13.77 11.61
N ALA A 180 29.24 13.78 10.78
CA ALA A 180 30.59 14.17 11.17
C ALA A 180 30.81 15.71 11.16
N ALA A 181 29.89 16.46 10.55
CA ALA A 181 29.90 17.93 10.52
C ALA A 181 29.10 18.59 11.67
N HIS A 182 28.55 17.79 12.59
CA HIS A 182 27.88 18.22 13.82
C HIS A 182 28.60 17.60 15.04
#